data_AF-A0A1C3W1V2-F1
#
_entry.id   AF-A0A1C3W1V2-F1
#
_cell.length_a   1.000
_cell.length_b   1.000
_cell.length_c   1.000
_cell.angle_alpha   90.00
_cell.angle_beta   90.00
_cell.angle_gamma   90.00
#
_symmetry.space_group_name_H-M   'P 1'
#
loop_
_entity.id
_entity.type
_entity.pdbx_description
1 polymer ?
#
loop_
_entity_poly.entity_id
_entity_poly.type
_entity_poly.pdbx_seq_one_letter_code
_entity_poly.pdbx_strand_id
1 'polypeptide(L)'
;MVGAFQIGCAFVLGVTFFASDAAARLSYSNLVTDDGRRYVIVNGSFEADDDLSKFRKAVNSYRANSVTFDSPGGNVQKAIELGRLIRSLGLSTVAVRVQECASACSLAFLGGVVRLADAGSIGVHKTSFSDTKGMRVEEAVAAVQTITADVISYMTDMGADPGLLKLSLQYDSDDMRYLSASEMKLYRVTTPDADEPITESQAPESKSPDLQIPVAQSGIVQHLKGTAPLKANASANSKTIADFANGSGLDIKASDGEWYQVSIAGQRGYMHQAWVWVREFEERQFGKSYIQIKSVDDLETARSFVLDSKIPLAVHLTANGRFAVTVNATGSRDIQSSLLQILSTNNTIPKSAFVTYGNTYVREVCCGDLLSSK
;
A
#
# COMPACT_ATOMS: atom_id res chain seq x y z
N MET A 1 16.27 37.26 -67.43
CA MET A 1 14.82 37.04 -67.55
C MET A 1 14.56 35.59 -67.15
N VAL A 2 14.35 35.34 -65.85
CA VAL A 2 13.06 35.22 -65.15
C VAL A 2 12.32 33.94 -65.55
N GLY A 3 12.07 33.07 -64.57
CA GLY A 3 11.23 31.89 -64.69
C GLY A 3 11.24 31.05 -63.41
N ALA A 4 10.85 31.64 -62.28
CA ALA A 4 10.66 30.91 -61.02
C ALA A 4 9.35 30.10 -61.08
N PHE A 5 9.44 28.79 -60.86
CA PHE A 5 8.30 27.90 -60.70
C PHE A 5 7.76 28.03 -59.26
N GLN A 6 6.55 28.56 -59.11
CA GLN A 6 5.80 28.49 -57.85
C GLN A 6 5.25 27.07 -57.67
N ILE A 7 5.57 26.44 -56.54
CA ILE A 7 4.82 25.30 -56.01
C ILE A 7 4.09 25.83 -54.78
N GLY A 8 2.79 26.08 -54.94
CA GLY A 8 1.85 26.19 -53.83
C GLY A 8 1.18 24.84 -53.62
N CYS A 9 1.23 24.31 -52.40
CA CYS A 9 0.28 23.30 -51.94
C CYS A 9 0.07 23.41 -50.42
N ALA A 10 -1.13 23.93 -50.11
CA ALA A 10 -1.98 23.73 -48.95
C ALA A 10 -1.37 23.16 -47.66
N PHE A 11 -1.36 24.01 -46.61
CA PHE A 11 -1.39 23.56 -45.22
C PHE A 11 -2.77 22.94 -44.94
N VAL A 12 -2.83 21.61 -44.82
CA VAL A 12 -3.98 20.94 -44.19
C VAL A 12 -3.76 21.01 -42.69
N LEU A 13 -4.55 21.84 -41.99
CA LEU A 13 -4.69 21.75 -40.53
C LEU A 13 -5.37 20.40 -40.22
N GLY A 14 -4.57 19.40 -39.87
CA GLY A 14 -5.08 18.17 -39.27
C GLY A 14 -5.62 18.48 -37.88
N VAL A 15 -6.94 18.44 -37.74
CA VAL A 15 -7.58 18.35 -36.42
C VAL A 15 -7.27 16.97 -35.89
N THR A 16 -6.33 16.88 -34.96
CA THR A 16 -6.11 15.67 -34.16
C THR A 16 -7.32 15.48 -33.26
N PHE A 17 -8.23 14.59 -33.68
CA PHE A 17 -9.17 13.96 -32.77
C PHE A 17 -8.34 13.19 -31.74
N PHE A 18 -8.41 13.61 -30.48
CA PHE A 18 -8.01 12.75 -29.37
C PHE A 18 -9.03 11.60 -29.35
N ALA A 19 -8.64 10.45 -29.90
CA ALA A 19 -9.37 9.22 -29.64
C ALA A 19 -9.28 8.96 -28.14
N SER A 20 -10.40 9.03 -27.44
CA SER A 20 -10.50 8.45 -26.11
C SER A 20 -10.25 6.96 -26.28
N ASP A 21 -9.22 6.42 -25.62
CA ASP A 21 -8.96 4.97 -25.61
C ASP A 21 -10.19 4.28 -25.02
N ALA A 22 -11.06 3.77 -25.90
CA ALA A 22 -12.10 2.84 -25.52
C ALA A 22 -11.41 1.51 -25.25
N ALA A 23 -11.16 1.20 -23.97
CA ALA A 23 -10.68 -0.11 -23.56
C ALA A 23 -11.57 -1.20 -24.19
N ALA A 24 -10.96 -2.27 -24.70
CA ALA A 24 -11.68 -3.35 -25.36
C ALA A 24 -12.58 -4.11 -24.38
N ARG A 25 -13.74 -4.61 -24.84
CA ARG A 25 -14.67 -5.43 -24.04
C ARG A 25 -14.02 -6.66 -23.44
N LEU A 26 -14.64 -7.21 -22.39
CA LEU A 26 -14.19 -8.39 -21.68
C LEU A 26 -13.94 -9.58 -22.61
N SER A 27 -12.72 -10.12 -22.56
CA SER A 27 -12.30 -11.29 -23.35
C SER A 27 -11.40 -12.22 -22.54
N TYR A 28 -11.30 -13.48 -22.98
CA TYR A 28 -10.64 -14.54 -22.23
C TYR A 28 -9.56 -15.21 -23.08
N SER A 29 -8.32 -15.09 -22.66
CA SER A 29 -7.18 -15.81 -23.23
C SER A 29 -6.66 -16.83 -22.23
N ASN A 30 -5.75 -17.69 -22.67
CA ASN A 30 -5.30 -18.82 -21.86
C ASN A 30 -3.78 -18.84 -21.79
N LEU A 31 -3.27 -19.19 -20.61
CA LEU A 31 -1.85 -19.29 -20.34
C LEU A 31 -1.57 -20.61 -19.65
N VAL A 32 -0.49 -21.26 -20.08
CA VAL A 32 0.08 -22.43 -19.39
C VAL A 32 1.48 -22.04 -18.96
N THR A 33 1.77 -22.15 -17.67
CA THR A 33 3.11 -21.90 -17.13
C THR A 33 4.00 -23.12 -17.33
N ASP A 34 5.31 -22.94 -17.20
CA ASP A 34 6.30 -24.01 -17.40
C ASP A 34 6.12 -25.21 -16.45
N ASP A 35 5.53 -24.98 -15.28
CA ASP A 35 5.14 -26.02 -14.32
C ASP A 35 3.74 -26.61 -14.54
N GLY A 36 3.11 -26.29 -15.68
CA GLY A 36 1.86 -26.90 -16.13
C GLY A 36 0.59 -26.33 -15.51
N ARG A 37 0.65 -25.27 -14.69
CA ARG A 37 -0.55 -24.58 -14.21
C ARG A 37 -1.27 -23.89 -15.37
N ARG A 38 -2.60 -23.92 -15.32
CA ARG A 38 -3.47 -23.44 -16.41
C ARG A 38 -4.30 -22.27 -15.92
N TYR A 39 -4.13 -21.15 -16.60
CA TYR A 39 -4.76 -19.88 -16.29
C TYR A 39 -5.74 -19.49 -17.39
N VAL A 40 -6.87 -18.91 -16.99
CA VAL A 40 -7.64 -17.99 -17.84
C VAL A 40 -7.19 -16.58 -17.50
N ILE A 41 -6.83 -15.80 -18.51
CA ILE A 41 -6.58 -14.36 -18.38
C ILE A 41 -7.88 -13.63 -18.72
N VAL A 42 -8.35 -12.78 -17.81
CA VAL A 42 -9.49 -11.87 -18.02
C VAL A 42 -8.95 -10.54 -18.53
N ASN A 43 -9.24 -10.19 -19.77
CA ASN A 43 -8.71 -9.01 -20.45
C ASN A 43 -9.81 -7.99 -20.71
N GLY A 44 -9.48 -6.69 -20.66
CA GLY A 44 -10.37 -5.61 -21.10
C GLY A 44 -11.30 -5.06 -20.01
N SER A 45 -12.22 -4.16 -20.40
CA SER A 45 -13.16 -3.52 -19.47
C SER A 45 -14.37 -4.40 -19.16
N PHE A 46 -14.91 -4.23 -17.95
CA PHE A 46 -16.18 -4.84 -17.54
C PHE A 46 -17.35 -3.99 -18.06
N GLU A 47 -18.16 -4.54 -18.96
CA GLU A 47 -19.39 -3.91 -19.46
C GLU A 47 -20.63 -4.53 -18.82
N ALA A 48 -21.70 -3.74 -18.66
CA ALA A 48 -22.92 -4.21 -18.00
C ALA A 48 -23.59 -5.42 -18.70
N ASP A 49 -23.43 -5.52 -20.02
CA ASP A 49 -24.02 -6.55 -20.89
C ASP A 49 -23.07 -7.72 -21.22
N ASP A 50 -21.89 -7.81 -20.58
CA ASP A 50 -20.97 -8.91 -20.81
C ASP A 50 -21.57 -10.28 -20.47
N ASP A 51 -21.34 -11.25 -21.37
CA ASP A 51 -21.77 -12.63 -21.26
C ASP A 51 -20.71 -13.51 -20.58
N LEU A 52 -20.88 -13.71 -19.27
CA LEU A 52 -19.99 -14.54 -18.44
C LEU A 52 -20.08 -16.05 -18.73
N SER A 53 -21.01 -16.51 -19.58
CA SER A 53 -21.01 -17.91 -20.04
C SER A 53 -19.75 -18.23 -20.84
N LYS A 54 -19.16 -17.23 -21.52
CA LYS A 54 -17.89 -17.33 -22.24
C LYS A 54 -16.72 -17.60 -21.29
N PHE A 55 -16.69 -16.95 -20.12
CA PHE A 55 -15.69 -17.23 -19.08
C PHE A 55 -15.78 -18.69 -18.63
N ARG A 56 -16.98 -19.16 -18.28
CA ARG A 56 -17.20 -20.55 -17.85
C ARG A 56 -16.77 -21.55 -18.94
N LYS A 57 -17.06 -21.27 -20.21
CA LYS A 57 -16.59 -22.09 -21.34
C LYS A 57 -15.07 -22.11 -21.45
N ALA A 58 -14.40 -20.96 -21.31
CA ALA A 58 -12.94 -20.87 -21.34
C ALA A 58 -12.32 -21.71 -20.21
N VAL A 59 -12.77 -21.51 -18.96
CA VAL A 59 -12.30 -22.27 -17.79
C VAL A 59 -12.45 -23.78 -18.02
N ASN A 60 -13.63 -24.24 -18.46
CA ASN A 60 -13.90 -25.66 -18.68
C ASN A 60 -13.07 -26.26 -19.83
N SER A 61 -12.96 -25.53 -20.95
CA SER A 61 -12.26 -26.00 -22.15
C SER A 61 -10.76 -26.14 -21.90
N TYR A 62 -10.19 -25.20 -21.15
CA TYR A 62 -8.77 -25.20 -20.82
C TYR A 62 -8.44 -25.94 -19.53
N ARG A 63 -9.45 -26.40 -18.78
CA ARG A 63 -9.30 -26.99 -17.44
C ARG A 63 -8.46 -26.08 -16.54
N ALA A 64 -8.75 -24.79 -16.58
CA ALA A 64 -8.06 -23.81 -15.76
C ALA A 64 -8.45 -23.98 -14.30
N ASN A 65 -7.47 -23.89 -13.41
CA ASN A 65 -7.69 -23.87 -11.96
C ASN A 65 -7.42 -22.48 -11.37
N SER A 66 -6.88 -21.57 -12.18
CA SER A 66 -6.48 -20.23 -11.77
C SER A 66 -6.92 -19.19 -12.80
N VAL A 67 -7.09 -17.95 -12.32
CA VAL A 67 -7.46 -16.79 -13.11
C VAL A 67 -6.44 -15.69 -12.86
N THR A 68 -6.00 -15.02 -13.92
CA THR A 68 -5.24 -13.77 -13.84
C THR A 68 -5.97 -12.67 -14.60
N PHE A 69 -5.62 -11.42 -14.36
CA PHE A 69 -6.32 -10.27 -14.89
C PHE A 69 -5.36 -9.33 -15.61
N ASP A 70 -5.83 -8.81 -16.74
CA ASP A 70 -5.26 -7.68 -17.46
C ASP A 70 -6.41 -6.72 -17.81
N SER A 71 -6.90 -6.02 -16.78
CA SER A 71 -8.14 -5.25 -16.82
C SER A 71 -8.03 -3.94 -16.04
N PRO A 72 -8.40 -2.80 -16.66
CA PRO A 72 -8.50 -1.51 -15.99
C PRO A 72 -9.75 -1.40 -15.09
N GLY A 73 -10.63 -2.41 -15.08
CA GLY A 73 -11.91 -2.37 -14.40
C GLY A 73 -13.07 -1.96 -15.31
N GLY A 74 -14.08 -1.28 -14.76
CA GLY A 74 -15.33 -0.96 -15.47
C GLY A 74 -16.55 -1.09 -14.56
N ASN A 75 -17.60 -1.74 -15.05
CA ASN A 75 -18.86 -1.95 -14.36
C ASN A 75 -18.70 -2.81 -13.08
N VAL A 76 -19.02 -2.21 -11.93
CA VAL A 76 -18.92 -2.82 -10.60
C VAL A 76 -19.78 -4.09 -10.47
N GLN A 77 -21.02 -4.04 -10.95
CA GLN A 77 -21.95 -5.17 -10.82
C GLN A 77 -21.44 -6.37 -11.61
N LYS A 78 -20.96 -6.14 -12.84
CA LYS A 78 -20.40 -7.21 -13.68
C LYS A 78 -19.15 -7.82 -13.07
N ALA A 79 -18.28 -7.01 -12.44
CA ALA A 79 -17.12 -7.52 -11.73
C ALA A 79 -17.48 -8.38 -10.51
N ILE A 80 -18.51 -7.97 -9.75
CA ILE A 80 -19.08 -8.77 -8.65
C ILE A 80 -19.65 -10.09 -9.18
N GLU A 81 -20.41 -10.06 -10.27
CA GLU A 81 -20.96 -11.27 -10.92
C GLU A 81 -19.84 -12.23 -11.34
N LEU A 82 -18.77 -11.72 -11.98
CA LEU A 82 -17.62 -12.53 -12.35
C LEU A 82 -16.90 -13.07 -11.10
N GLY A 83 -16.71 -12.27 -10.07
CA GLY A 83 -16.08 -12.71 -8.84
C GLY A 83 -16.87 -13.80 -8.11
N ARG A 84 -18.20 -13.69 -8.03
CA ARG A 84 -19.08 -14.77 -7.52
C ARG A 84 -18.96 -16.04 -8.39
N LEU A 85 -18.85 -15.88 -9.72
CA LEU A 85 -18.65 -16.99 -10.64
C LEU A 85 -17.30 -17.69 -10.43
N ILE A 86 -16.21 -16.93 -10.29
CA ILE A 86 -14.86 -17.43 -9.94
C ILE A 86 -14.92 -18.25 -8.66
N ARG A 87 -15.55 -17.71 -7.60
CA ARG A 87 -15.76 -18.41 -6.32
C ARG A 87 -16.52 -19.72 -6.50
N SER A 88 -17.63 -19.69 -7.23
CA SER A 88 -18.49 -20.87 -7.46
C SER A 88 -17.80 -22.00 -8.22
N LEU A 89 -16.79 -21.66 -9.01
CA LEU A 89 -15.97 -22.60 -9.78
C LEU A 89 -14.75 -23.11 -9.00
N GLY A 90 -14.51 -22.60 -7.79
CA GLY A 90 -13.36 -22.99 -6.96
C GLY A 90 -12.02 -22.54 -7.53
N LEU A 91 -11.99 -21.46 -8.32
CA LEU A 91 -10.78 -20.98 -8.98
C LEU A 91 -9.93 -20.12 -8.06
N SER A 92 -8.61 -20.24 -8.17
CA SER A 92 -7.66 -19.31 -7.56
C SER A 92 -7.55 -18.04 -8.40
N THR A 93 -7.27 -16.90 -7.79
CA THR A 93 -6.93 -15.66 -8.50
C THR A 93 -5.48 -15.28 -8.25
N VAL A 94 -4.81 -14.84 -9.30
CA VAL A 94 -3.40 -14.42 -9.29
C VAL A 94 -3.29 -13.06 -9.94
N ALA A 95 -2.64 -12.11 -9.28
CA ALA A 95 -2.32 -10.80 -9.83
C ALA A 95 -0.80 -10.58 -9.78
N VAL A 96 -0.20 -10.24 -10.92
CA VAL A 96 1.24 -9.98 -11.04
C VAL A 96 1.47 -8.56 -11.51
N ARG A 97 2.58 -7.93 -11.14
CA ARG A 97 2.82 -6.50 -11.48
C ARG A 97 2.82 -6.19 -12.98
N VAL A 98 3.07 -7.19 -13.81
CA VAL A 98 3.17 -7.03 -15.28
C VAL A 98 1.81 -7.04 -15.97
N GLN A 99 0.72 -7.31 -15.26
CA GLN A 99 -0.66 -7.26 -15.79
C GLN A 99 -1.53 -6.37 -14.90
N GLU A 100 -2.44 -5.61 -15.52
CA GLU A 100 -3.23 -4.64 -14.79
C GLU A 100 -4.41 -5.31 -14.07
N CYS A 101 -4.67 -4.96 -12.80
CA CYS A 101 -5.97 -5.19 -12.18
C CYS A 101 -6.37 -3.98 -11.34
N ALA A 102 -7.10 -3.08 -11.97
CA ALA A 102 -7.49 -1.81 -11.37
C ALA A 102 -9.01 -1.71 -11.15
N SER A 103 -9.41 -0.87 -10.19
CA SER A 103 -10.80 -0.47 -9.98
C SER A 103 -11.73 -1.67 -9.75
N ALA A 104 -12.82 -1.80 -10.50
CA ALA A 104 -13.74 -2.93 -10.42
C ALA A 104 -13.07 -4.30 -10.64
N CYS A 105 -11.93 -4.39 -11.35
CA CYS A 105 -11.18 -5.65 -11.47
C CYS A 105 -10.83 -6.23 -10.09
N SER A 106 -10.47 -5.37 -9.14
CA SER A 106 -10.14 -5.79 -7.76
C SER A 106 -11.29 -6.58 -7.12
N LEU A 107 -12.55 -6.23 -7.41
CA LEU A 107 -13.71 -6.96 -6.92
C LEU A 107 -13.81 -8.36 -7.54
N ALA A 108 -13.59 -8.49 -8.84
CA ALA A 108 -13.55 -9.82 -9.48
C ALA A 108 -12.40 -10.68 -8.91
N PHE A 109 -11.24 -10.08 -8.66
CA PHE A 109 -10.09 -10.74 -8.04
C PHE A 109 -10.42 -11.32 -6.65
N LEU A 110 -11.22 -10.63 -5.83
CA LEU A 110 -11.63 -11.12 -4.50
C LEU A 110 -12.45 -12.42 -4.56
N GLY A 111 -12.98 -12.78 -5.74
CA GLY A 111 -13.71 -14.02 -5.98
C GLY A 111 -12.88 -15.30 -5.79
N GLY A 112 -11.55 -15.22 -5.85
CA GLY A 112 -10.69 -16.41 -5.78
C GLY A 112 -10.75 -17.15 -4.45
N VAL A 113 -10.77 -18.50 -4.50
CA VAL A 113 -10.69 -19.33 -3.28
C VAL A 113 -9.34 -19.26 -2.59
N VAL A 114 -8.29 -19.12 -3.41
CA VAL A 114 -6.94 -18.71 -3.02
C VAL A 114 -6.60 -17.49 -3.85
N ARG A 115 -6.05 -16.46 -3.23
CA ARG A 115 -5.79 -15.15 -3.85
C ARG A 115 -4.33 -14.78 -3.63
N LEU A 116 -3.55 -14.82 -4.70
CA LEU A 116 -2.13 -14.46 -4.72
C LEU A 116 -1.96 -13.14 -5.48
N ALA A 117 -1.21 -12.20 -4.93
CA ALA A 117 -0.98 -10.93 -5.58
C ALA A 117 0.41 -10.40 -5.26
N ASP A 118 1.15 -9.96 -6.28
CA ASP A 118 2.36 -9.17 -6.08
C ASP A 118 1.98 -7.84 -5.41
N ALA A 119 2.81 -7.34 -4.50
CA ALA A 119 2.65 -5.99 -3.98
C ALA A 119 2.54 -5.00 -5.15
N GLY A 120 1.54 -4.13 -5.16
CA GLY A 120 1.33 -3.12 -6.21
C GLY A 120 0.65 -3.63 -7.48
N SER A 121 0.19 -4.88 -7.54
CA SER A 121 -0.55 -5.41 -8.71
C SER A 121 -2.06 -5.11 -8.69
N ILE A 122 -2.60 -4.69 -7.54
CA ILE A 122 -4.03 -4.36 -7.40
C ILE A 122 -4.18 -2.85 -7.17
N GLY A 123 -4.85 -2.18 -8.11
CA GLY A 123 -5.20 -0.76 -8.03
C GLY A 123 -6.62 -0.56 -7.52
N VAL A 124 -6.80 0.34 -6.56
CA VAL A 124 -8.12 0.79 -6.09
C VAL A 124 -8.24 2.30 -6.18
N HIS A 125 -9.43 2.79 -6.49
CA HIS A 125 -9.79 4.21 -6.47
C HIS A 125 -11.29 4.33 -6.26
N LYS A 126 -11.82 5.55 -6.10
CA LYS A 126 -13.26 5.79 -6.00
C LYS A 126 -13.92 5.40 -7.31
N THR A 127 -14.67 4.31 -7.28
CA THR A 127 -15.43 3.84 -8.44
C THR A 127 -16.72 4.64 -8.58
N SER A 128 -17.10 5.00 -9.82
CA SER A 128 -18.43 5.54 -10.08
C SER A 128 -19.44 4.41 -9.91
N PHE A 129 -20.16 4.40 -8.78
CA PHE A 129 -21.06 3.31 -8.44
C PHE A 129 -22.27 3.17 -9.39
N SER A 130 -22.49 4.07 -10.36
CA SER A 130 -23.51 3.92 -11.41
C SER A 130 -23.35 4.98 -12.50
N ASP A 131 -23.88 4.73 -13.71
CA ASP A 131 -24.12 5.80 -14.69
C ASP A 131 -25.40 6.54 -14.29
N THR A 132 -25.23 7.56 -13.46
CA THR A 132 -26.35 8.36 -12.93
C THR A 132 -26.79 9.47 -13.90
N LYS A 133 -26.27 9.48 -15.14
CA LYS A 133 -26.62 10.49 -16.13
C LYS A 133 -28.11 10.45 -16.45
N GLY A 134 -28.78 11.58 -16.22
CA GLY A 134 -30.21 11.74 -16.49
C GLY A 134 -31.12 11.20 -15.38
N MET A 135 -30.57 10.63 -14.30
CA MET A 135 -31.35 10.25 -13.12
C MET A 135 -31.69 11.48 -12.28
N ARG A 136 -32.83 11.42 -11.57
CA ARG A 136 -33.13 12.40 -10.52
C ARG A 136 -32.14 12.22 -9.38
N VAL A 137 -31.80 13.30 -8.68
CA VAL A 137 -30.82 13.29 -7.58
C VAL A 137 -31.18 12.25 -6.52
N GLU A 138 -32.45 12.13 -6.16
CA GLU A 138 -32.91 11.16 -5.16
C GLU A 138 -32.66 9.71 -5.62
N GLU A 139 -32.89 9.44 -6.89
CA GLU A 139 -32.71 8.12 -7.51
C GLU A 139 -31.23 7.76 -7.66
N ALA A 140 -30.40 8.75 -8.02
CA ALA A 140 -28.95 8.60 -8.09
C ALA A 140 -28.34 8.30 -6.72
N VAL A 141 -28.78 9.00 -5.66
CA VAL A 141 -28.33 8.75 -4.29
C VAL A 141 -28.73 7.34 -3.83
N ALA A 142 -29.97 6.93 -4.09
CA ALA A 142 -30.45 5.60 -3.74
C ALA A 142 -29.66 4.49 -4.48
N ALA A 143 -29.36 4.69 -5.77
CA ALA A 143 -28.56 3.76 -6.55
C ALA A 143 -27.13 3.61 -6.00
N VAL A 144 -26.47 4.73 -5.66
CA VAL A 144 -25.12 4.72 -5.05
C VAL A 144 -25.13 4.02 -3.70
N GLN A 145 -26.14 4.27 -2.86
CA GLN A 145 -26.27 3.62 -1.55
C GLN A 145 -26.45 2.11 -1.68
N THR A 146 -27.29 1.67 -2.62
CA THR A 146 -27.55 0.25 -2.89
C THR A 146 -26.27 -0.45 -3.33
N ILE A 147 -25.56 0.11 -4.31
CA ILE A 147 -24.34 -0.52 -4.84
C ILE A 147 -23.20 -0.48 -3.82
N THR A 148 -23.12 0.56 -2.98
CA THR A 148 -22.17 0.60 -1.86
C THR A 148 -22.43 -0.55 -0.88
N ALA A 149 -23.70 -0.80 -0.52
CA ALA A 149 -24.08 -1.90 0.35
C ALA A 149 -23.78 -3.27 -0.28
N ASP A 150 -24.01 -3.42 -1.59
CA ASP A 150 -23.71 -4.64 -2.33
C ASP A 150 -22.20 -4.92 -2.37
N VAL A 151 -21.36 -3.89 -2.55
CA VAL A 151 -19.89 -4.03 -2.51
C VAL A 151 -19.43 -4.44 -1.11
N ILE A 152 -19.93 -3.80 -0.05
CA ILE A 152 -19.60 -4.18 1.34
C ILE A 152 -19.99 -5.64 1.62
N SER A 153 -21.20 -6.02 1.21
CA SER A 153 -21.71 -7.38 1.39
C SER A 153 -20.86 -8.37 0.60
N TYR A 154 -20.54 -8.06 -0.66
CA TYR A 154 -19.69 -8.89 -1.50
C TYR A 154 -18.27 -9.05 -0.95
N MET A 155 -17.62 -7.97 -0.49
CA MET A 155 -16.30 -8.05 0.15
C MET A 155 -16.34 -8.97 1.36
N THR A 156 -17.40 -8.85 2.18
CA THR A 156 -17.61 -9.71 3.36
C THR A 156 -17.82 -11.17 2.95
N ASP A 157 -18.68 -11.45 1.95
CA ASP A 157 -18.95 -12.79 1.40
C ASP A 157 -17.65 -13.44 0.87
N MET A 158 -16.75 -12.65 0.31
CA MET A 158 -15.45 -13.10 -0.22
C MET A 158 -14.33 -13.15 0.84
N GLY A 159 -14.63 -12.86 2.11
CA GLY A 159 -13.65 -12.86 3.21
C GLY A 159 -12.66 -11.69 3.20
N ALA A 160 -12.89 -10.69 2.34
CA ALA A 160 -12.13 -9.43 2.36
C ALA A 160 -12.61 -8.51 3.48
N ASP A 161 -11.80 -7.54 3.86
CA ASP A 161 -12.20 -6.48 4.80
C ASP A 161 -12.90 -5.33 4.06
N PRO A 162 -14.16 -5.00 4.41
CA PRO A 162 -14.85 -3.84 3.82
C PRO A 162 -14.15 -2.50 4.05
N GLY A 163 -13.19 -2.42 4.98
CA GLY A 163 -12.30 -1.28 5.13
C GLY A 163 -11.52 -0.93 3.84
N LEU A 164 -11.34 -1.88 2.92
CA LEU A 164 -10.78 -1.62 1.59
C LEU A 164 -11.60 -0.60 0.80
N LEU A 165 -12.93 -0.65 0.94
CA LEU A 165 -13.82 0.31 0.30
C LEU A 165 -13.57 1.71 0.85
N LYS A 166 -13.38 1.86 2.17
CA LYS A 166 -13.01 3.14 2.77
C LYS A 166 -11.71 3.69 2.19
N LEU A 167 -10.70 2.83 1.98
CA LEU A 167 -9.44 3.24 1.35
C LEU A 167 -9.66 3.69 -0.09
N SER A 168 -10.37 2.88 -0.88
CA SER A 168 -10.73 3.19 -2.28
C SER A 168 -11.41 4.56 -2.42
N LEU A 169 -12.37 4.88 -1.55
CA LEU A 169 -13.12 6.14 -1.58
C LEU A 169 -12.28 7.40 -1.28
N GLN A 170 -11.06 7.27 -0.80
CA GLN A 170 -10.16 8.41 -0.52
C GLN A 170 -9.43 8.93 -1.76
N TYR A 171 -9.43 8.17 -2.86
CA TYR A 171 -8.73 8.50 -4.09
C TYR A 171 -9.75 8.78 -5.19
N ASP A 172 -9.64 9.91 -5.89
CA ASP A 172 -10.57 10.26 -6.97
C ASP A 172 -10.43 9.33 -8.18
N SER A 173 -11.35 9.41 -9.15
CA SER A 173 -11.38 8.45 -10.27
C SER A 173 -10.18 8.53 -11.22
N ASP A 174 -9.42 9.64 -11.19
CA ASP A 174 -8.17 9.85 -11.92
C ASP A 174 -6.91 9.60 -11.06
N ASP A 175 -7.07 9.24 -9.78
CA ASP A 175 -5.97 8.92 -8.86
C ASP A 175 -6.07 7.47 -8.38
N MET A 176 -5.02 6.67 -8.63
CA MET A 176 -5.06 5.22 -8.39
C MET A 176 -4.12 4.81 -7.26
N ARG A 177 -4.68 4.14 -6.25
CA ARG A 177 -3.94 3.58 -5.12
C ARG A 177 -3.61 2.11 -5.34
N TYR A 178 -2.34 1.80 -5.61
CA TYR A 178 -1.87 0.42 -5.78
C TYR A 178 -1.42 -0.23 -4.47
N LEU A 179 -2.16 -1.22 -3.98
CA LEU A 179 -2.00 -1.77 -2.62
C LEU A 179 -0.60 -2.36 -2.36
N SER A 180 0.01 -2.07 -1.22
CA SER A 180 1.19 -2.79 -0.73
C SER A 180 0.81 -4.22 -0.29
N ALA A 181 1.80 -5.10 -0.14
CA ALA A 181 1.56 -6.43 0.44
C ALA A 181 0.94 -6.33 1.86
N SER A 182 1.36 -5.34 2.65
CA SER A 182 0.82 -5.10 3.99
C SER A 182 -0.64 -4.65 3.95
N GLU A 183 -1.05 -3.81 3.01
CA GLU A 183 -2.45 -3.43 2.80
C GLU A 183 -3.27 -4.61 2.27
N MET A 184 -2.73 -5.39 1.33
CA MET A 184 -3.39 -6.60 0.84
C MET A 184 -3.66 -7.59 1.98
N LYS A 185 -2.72 -7.75 2.91
CA LYS A 185 -2.91 -8.55 4.12
C LYS A 185 -3.91 -7.93 5.09
N LEU A 186 -3.78 -6.63 5.38
CA LEU A 186 -4.65 -5.88 6.29
C LEU A 186 -6.11 -5.98 5.86
N TYR A 187 -6.37 -5.76 4.59
CA TYR A 187 -7.71 -5.80 4.02
C TYR A 187 -8.12 -7.18 3.51
N ARG A 188 -7.32 -8.22 3.78
CA ARG A 188 -7.59 -9.61 3.36
C ARG A 188 -7.91 -9.71 1.87
N VAL A 189 -7.15 -8.99 1.03
CA VAL A 189 -7.20 -9.06 -0.44
C VAL A 189 -6.53 -10.35 -0.91
N THR A 190 -5.38 -10.71 -0.35
CA THR A 190 -4.75 -12.01 -0.56
C THR A 190 -5.25 -13.01 0.49
N THR A 191 -5.20 -14.31 0.16
CA THR A 191 -5.40 -15.38 1.15
C THR A 191 -4.06 -15.77 1.75
N PRO A 192 -4.02 -16.20 3.02
CA PRO A 192 -2.85 -16.90 3.56
C PRO A 192 -2.55 -18.14 2.72
N ASP A 193 -1.28 -18.52 2.58
CA ASP A 193 -0.88 -19.71 1.84
C ASP A 193 -1.44 -20.97 2.49
N ALA A 194 -1.99 -21.89 1.68
CA ALA A 194 -2.65 -23.11 2.14
C ALA A 194 -1.68 -24.20 2.68
N ASP A 195 -0.37 -23.95 2.64
CA ASP A 195 0.66 -24.79 3.29
C ASP A 195 1.01 -24.30 4.70
N GLU A 196 0.38 -23.23 5.20
CA GLU A 196 0.25 -23.06 6.65
C GLU A 196 -0.88 -23.96 7.15
N PRO A 197 -0.61 -24.95 8.02
CA PRO A 197 -1.65 -25.82 8.54
C PRO A 197 -2.71 -24.98 9.25
N ILE A 198 -3.98 -25.34 9.01
CA ILE A 198 -5.15 -24.78 9.68
C ILE A 198 -5.06 -25.15 11.15
N THR A 199 -4.38 -24.32 11.96
CA THR A 199 -4.55 -24.36 13.40
C THR A 199 -5.80 -23.57 13.70
N GLU A 200 -6.87 -24.29 14.06
CA GLU A 200 -8.01 -23.74 14.75
C GLU A 200 -7.57 -22.69 15.78
N SER A 201 -8.35 -21.63 15.86
CA SER A 201 -8.23 -20.56 16.85
C SER A 201 -7.85 -21.10 18.24
N GLN A 202 -6.55 -21.06 18.51
CA GLN A 202 -5.99 -20.93 19.85
C GLN A 202 -5.25 -19.60 19.85
N ALA A 203 -5.76 -18.66 20.65
CA ALA A 203 -4.97 -17.53 21.08
C ALA A 203 -3.71 -18.01 21.82
N PRO A 204 -2.68 -17.18 21.94
CA PRO A 204 -1.81 -16.67 20.90
C PRO A 204 -0.44 -17.36 21.00
N GLU A 205 -0.01 -18.14 20.01
CA GLU A 205 1.40 -18.54 19.96
C GLU A 205 2.22 -17.42 19.30
N SER A 206 2.72 -16.54 20.17
CA SER A 206 3.97 -15.80 20.04
C SER A 206 4.37 -15.43 18.61
N LYS A 207 3.85 -14.29 18.10
CA LYS A 207 4.76 -13.35 17.42
C LYS A 207 5.98 -13.29 18.31
N SER A 208 7.16 -13.68 17.82
CA SER A 208 8.42 -13.55 18.57
C SER A 208 8.33 -12.26 19.39
N PRO A 209 8.54 -12.28 20.72
CA PRO A 209 8.34 -11.10 21.57
C PRO A 209 8.92 -9.82 20.93
N ASP A 210 10.03 -10.00 20.22
CA ASP A 210 10.78 -9.02 19.44
C ASP A 210 10.03 -8.31 18.29
N LEU A 211 8.91 -8.83 17.79
CA LEU A 211 8.14 -8.22 16.70
C LEU A 211 6.80 -7.64 17.16
N GLN A 212 6.50 -7.70 18.46
CA GLN A 212 5.33 -7.04 19.03
C GLN A 212 5.62 -5.55 19.21
N ILE A 213 4.70 -4.69 18.75
CA ILE A 213 4.77 -3.24 18.93
C ILE A 213 3.99 -2.90 20.20
N PRO A 214 4.65 -2.38 21.25
CA PRO A 214 3.96 -1.89 22.44
C PRO A 214 2.97 -0.78 22.07
N VAL A 215 1.81 -0.76 22.74
CA VAL A 215 0.83 0.31 22.56
C VAL A 215 1.43 1.60 23.11
N ALA A 216 1.53 2.62 22.26
CA ALA A 216 2.02 3.94 22.65
C ALA A 216 0.99 4.63 23.55
N GLN A 217 1.38 4.98 24.78
CA GLN A 217 0.50 5.61 25.78
C GLN A 217 1.02 6.97 26.20
N SER A 218 2.34 7.17 26.18
CA SER A 218 2.95 8.41 26.61
C SER A 218 4.24 8.69 25.87
N GLY A 219 4.61 9.96 25.80
CA GLY A 219 5.79 10.35 25.05
C GLY A 219 6.37 11.69 25.44
N ILE A 220 7.40 12.06 24.69
CA ILE A 220 8.11 13.33 24.80
C ILE A 220 8.26 13.89 23.39
N VAL A 221 7.99 15.19 23.24
CA VAL A 221 8.27 15.87 21.96
C VAL A 221 9.76 15.76 21.63
N GLN A 222 10.06 15.29 20.42
CA GLN A 222 11.42 15.19 19.91
C GLN A 222 11.44 15.43 18.40
N HIS A 223 12.06 16.53 17.98
CA HIS A 223 12.12 16.91 16.57
C HIS A 223 13.44 17.62 16.24
N LEU A 224 13.92 17.47 15.01
CA LEU A 224 15.22 18.00 14.56
C LEU A 224 15.31 19.53 14.62
N LYS A 225 14.16 20.23 14.54
CA LYS A 225 14.09 21.69 14.66
C LYS A 225 14.01 22.18 16.12
N GLY A 226 14.01 21.29 17.11
CA GLY A 226 13.90 21.64 18.52
C GLY A 226 12.46 21.87 19.02
N THR A 227 11.50 21.99 18.11
CA THR A 227 10.07 22.09 18.41
C THR A 227 9.25 21.23 17.44
N ALA A 228 8.04 20.83 17.84
CA ALA A 228 7.07 20.16 16.99
C ALA A 228 5.67 20.80 17.10
N PRO A 229 4.94 20.90 15.97
CA PRO A 229 3.59 21.48 15.97
C PRO A 229 2.54 20.47 16.45
N LEU A 230 1.63 20.94 17.31
CA LEU A 230 0.35 20.29 17.58
C LEU A 230 -0.65 20.70 16.49
N LYS A 231 -1.14 19.75 15.71
CA LYS A 231 -2.07 19.96 14.60
C LYS A 231 -3.52 19.74 15.03
N ALA A 232 -4.45 20.44 14.39
CA ALA A 232 -5.88 20.25 14.68
C ALA A 232 -6.45 18.92 14.15
N ASN A 233 -5.86 18.37 13.09
CA ASN A 233 -6.25 17.10 12.46
C ASN A 233 -4.99 16.29 12.12
N ALA A 234 -5.15 14.99 11.83
CA ALA A 234 -4.11 14.06 11.38
C ALA A 234 -3.61 14.39 9.95
N SER A 235 -3.10 15.60 9.74
CA SER A 235 -2.59 16.06 8.45
C SER A 235 -1.57 17.19 8.64
N ALA A 236 -0.49 17.14 7.85
CA ALA A 236 0.56 18.15 7.87
C ALA A 236 0.05 19.55 7.49
N ASN A 237 -0.95 19.60 6.60
CA ASN A 237 -1.57 20.84 6.10
C ASN A 237 -2.66 21.38 7.05
N SER A 238 -2.96 20.67 8.13
CA SER A 238 -3.92 21.13 9.13
C SER A 238 -3.40 22.35 9.90
N LYS A 239 -4.33 23.13 10.45
CA LYS A 239 -4.05 24.28 11.32
C LYS A 239 -3.18 23.83 12.50
N THR A 240 -2.10 24.56 12.76
CA THR A 240 -1.31 24.40 13.97
C THR A 240 -2.04 25.08 15.14
N ILE A 241 -2.27 24.33 16.21
CA ILE A 241 -2.86 24.81 17.47
C ILE A 241 -1.80 25.53 18.29
N ALA A 242 -0.65 24.89 18.46
CA ALA A 242 0.51 25.39 19.22
C ALA A 242 1.78 24.64 18.80
N ASP A 243 2.95 25.20 19.13
CA ASP A 243 4.24 24.53 18.99
C ASP A 243 4.79 24.19 20.38
N PHE A 244 5.35 22.98 20.52
CA PHE A 244 5.93 22.50 21.76
C PHE A 244 7.42 22.22 21.59
N ALA A 245 8.23 22.61 22.58
CA ALA A 245 9.66 22.37 22.57
C ALA A 245 9.98 20.90 22.84
N ASN A 246 11.12 20.44 22.32
CA ASN A 246 11.68 19.14 22.65
C ASN A 246 11.80 18.98 24.18
N GLY A 247 11.48 17.80 24.69
CA GLY A 247 11.42 17.56 26.13
C GLY A 247 10.05 17.78 26.76
N SER A 248 9.09 18.38 26.04
CA SER A 248 7.72 18.51 26.53
C SER A 248 7.05 17.14 26.60
N GLY A 249 6.58 16.75 27.79
CA GLY A 249 5.86 15.50 28.00
C GLY A 249 4.42 15.56 27.46
N LEU A 250 3.92 14.43 26.96
CA LEU A 250 2.56 14.30 26.44
C LEU A 250 1.97 12.91 26.72
N ASP A 251 0.64 12.85 26.71
CA ASP A 251 -0.11 11.60 26.67
C ASP A 251 -0.55 11.30 25.23
N ILE A 252 -0.46 10.03 24.83
CA ILE A 252 -0.99 9.51 23.56
C ILE A 252 -2.34 8.87 23.86
N LYS A 253 -3.38 9.32 23.17
CA LYS A 253 -4.77 8.84 23.37
C LYS A 253 -5.21 7.86 22.29
N ALA A 254 -4.70 8.03 21.07
CA ALA A 254 -4.97 7.13 19.95
C ALA A 254 -3.87 7.26 18.89
N SER A 255 -3.80 6.28 17.99
CA SER A 255 -3.00 6.30 16.77
C SER A 255 -3.93 6.31 15.56
N ASP A 256 -3.64 7.15 14.58
CA ASP A 256 -4.37 7.28 13.32
C ASP A 256 -3.35 7.39 12.18
N GLY A 257 -3.09 6.27 11.51
CA GLY A 257 -2.01 6.17 10.52
C GLY A 257 -0.66 6.57 11.11
N GLU A 258 -0.01 7.57 10.51
CA GLU A 258 1.28 8.13 10.97
C GLU A 258 1.14 9.27 12.00
N TRP A 259 -0.05 9.42 12.60
CA TRP A 259 -0.35 10.46 13.58
C TRP A 259 -0.73 9.85 14.93
N TYR A 260 -0.32 10.53 15.99
CA TYR A 260 -0.84 10.32 17.33
C TYR A 260 -1.84 11.42 17.66
N GLN A 261 -3.01 11.03 18.15
CA GLN A 261 -3.85 11.95 18.89
C GLN A 261 -3.28 12.11 20.30
N VAL A 262 -2.87 13.32 20.65
CA VAL A 262 -2.14 13.60 21.89
C VAL A 262 -2.88 14.59 22.77
N SER A 263 -2.58 14.53 24.06
CA SER A 263 -2.89 15.60 25.00
C SER A 263 -1.61 16.14 25.63
N ILE A 264 -1.41 17.44 25.53
CA ILE A 264 -0.20 18.12 25.99
C ILE A 264 -0.59 19.51 26.53
N ALA A 265 -0.13 19.84 27.74
CA ALA A 265 -0.41 21.11 28.42
C ALA A 265 -1.92 21.52 28.41
N GLY A 266 -2.83 20.55 28.60
CA GLY A 266 -4.28 20.78 28.59
C GLY A 266 -4.92 20.94 27.21
N GLN A 267 -4.14 20.90 26.14
CA GLN A 267 -4.62 20.92 24.76
C GLN A 267 -4.75 19.50 24.20
N ARG A 268 -5.60 19.33 23.19
CA ARG A 268 -5.77 18.10 22.41
C ARG A 268 -5.57 18.40 20.94
N GLY A 269 -4.88 17.50 20.25
CA GLY A 269 -4.62 17.60 18.82
C GLY A 269 -3.84 16.40 18.32
N TYR A 270 -3.14 16.58 17.19
CA TYR A 270 -2.39 15.53 16.52
C TYR A 270 -0.92 15.91 16.38
N MET A 271 -0.04 14.95 16.61
CA MET A 271 1.39 15.07 16.31
C MET A 271 1.81 13.87 15.47
N HIS A 272 2.67 14.10 14.47
CA HIS A 272 3.19 13.00 13.66
C HIS A 272 4.04 12.06 14.52
N GLN A 273 4.01 10.75 14.26
CA GLN A 273 4.74 9.76 15.04
C GLN A 273 6.25 10.06 15.08
N ALA A 274 6.81 10.53 13.97
CA ALA A 274 8.22 10.94 13.89
C ALA A 274 8.58 12.16 14.75
N TRP A 275 7.63 12.81 15.43
CA TRP A 275 7.88 13.96 16.33
C TRP A 275 7.73 13.62 17.81
N VAL A 276 7.36 12.37 18.12
CA VAL A 276 7.06 11.92 19.47
C VAL A 276 7.94 10.74 19.79
N TRP A 277 8.86 10.93 20.74
CA TRP A 277 9.59 9.83 21.34
C TRP A 277 8.65 9.10 22.32
N VAL A 278 8.41 7.81 22.09
CA VAL A 278 7.44 7.00 22.84
C VAL A 278 8.13 6.28 24.00
N ARG A 279 7.59 6.40 25.21
CA ARG A 279 8.20 5.83 26.43
C ARG A 279 8.13 4.30 26.49
N GLU A 280 7.10 3.74 25.87
CA GLU A 280 6.85 2.29 25.88
C GLU A 280 7.71 1.52 24.88
N PHE A 281 8.43 2.21 23.97
CA PHE A 281 9.36 1.56 23.06
C PHE A 281 10.66 1.17 23.78
N GLU A 282 11.27 0.07 23.34
CA GLU A 282 12.46 -0.52 23.98
C GLU A 282 13.74 0.23 23.61
N GLU A 283 13.68 1.07 22.58
CA GLU A 283 14.73 2.04 22.25
C GLU A 283 14.70 3.24 23.22
N ARG A 284 15.24 3.01 24.42
CA ARG A 284 15.04 3.88 25.61
C ARG A 284 15.93 5.12 25.68
N GLN A 285 16.74 5.43 24.67
CA GLN A 285 17.67 6.54 24.74
C GLN A 285 17.12 7.80 24.06
N PHE A 286 16.48 8.67 24.85
CA PHE A 286 16.04 9.98 24.37
C PHE A 286 17.23 10.81 23.84
N GLY A 287 17.12 11.30 22.60
CA GLY A 287 18.13 12.16 21.97
C GLY A 287 19.22 11.39 21.23
N LYS A 288 19.17 10.06 21.26
CA LYS A 288 19.95 9.19 20.38
C LYS A 288 19.56 9.48 18.93
N SER A 289 20.54 9.49 18.05
CA SER A 289 20.31 9.69 16.61
C SER A 289 20.97 8.60 15.78
N TYR A 290 20.42 8.39 14.60
CA TYR A 290 20.74 7.32 13.66
C TYR A 290 20.95 7.90 12.28
N ILE A 291 21.74 7.20 11.47
CA ILE A 291 21.75 7.37 10.02
C ILE A 291 20.84 6.28 9.44
N GLN A 292 19.64 6.64 9.03
CA GLN A 292 18.74 5.72 8.32
C GLN A 292 19.14 5.67 6.85
N ILE A 293 19.37 4.47 6.34
CA ILE A 293 19.76 4.23 4.95
C ILE A 293 18.52 3.95 4.09
N LYS A 294 17.63 3.10 4.60
CA LYS A 294 16.40 2.69 3.91
C LYS A 294 15.36 2.19 4.90
N SER A 295 14.12 2.07 4.43
CA SER A 295 13.07 1.31 5.10
C SER A 295 12.53 0.24 4.16
N VAL A 296 12.27 -0.96 4.68
CA VAL A 296 11.69 -2.10 3.96
C VAL A 296 10.49 -2.63 4.72
N ASP A 297 9.62 -3.36 4.03
CA ASP A 297 8.36 -3.90 4.60
C ASP A 297 8.55 -5.27 5.27
N ASP A 298 9.71 -5.90 5.09
CA ASP A 298 9.99 -7.27 5.48
C ASP A 298 11.35 -7.39 6.18
N LEU A 299 11.38 -8.17 7.26
CA LEU A 299 12.57 -8.40 8.09
C LEU A 299 13.64 -9.21 7.35
N GLU A 300 13.25 -10.16 6.51
CA GLU A 300 14.19 -11.01 5.78
C GLU A 300 14.98 -10.20 4.75
N THR A 301 14.30 -9.34 3.98
CA THR A 301 14.91 -8.35 3.09
C THR A 301 15.84 -7.41 3.85
N ALA A 302 15.44 -6.97 5.05
CA ALA A 302 16.29 -6.16 5.90
C ALA A 302 17.56 -6.93 6.30
N ARG A 303 17.42 -8.18 6.74
CA ARG A 303 18.53 -9.06 7.15
C ARG A 303 19.50 -9.34 5.99
N SER A 304 18.99 -9.72 4.83
CA SER A 304 19.80 -9.95 3.63
C SER A 304 20.59 -8.70 3.25
N PHE A 305 19.96 -7.53 3.31
CA PHE A 305 20.65 -6.26 3.06
C PHE A 305 21.77 -5.98 4.08
N VAL A 306 21.57 -6.31 5.35
CA VAL A 306 22.63 -6.17 6.37
C VAL A 306 23.77 -7.15 6.13
N LEU A 307 23.48 -8.40 5.75
CA LEU A 307 24.49 -9.42 5.48
C LEU A 307 25.37 -9.09 4.26
N ASP A 308 24.81 -8.43 3.24
CA ASP A 308 25.54 -8.01 2.04
C ASP A 308 26.32 -6.70 2.23
N SER A 309 26.12 -6.01 3.36
CA SER A 309 26.74 -4.72 3.62
C SER A 309 28.22 -4.83 3.98
N LYS A 310 29.01 -3.91 3.43
CA LYS A 310 30.45 -3.75 3.77
C LYS A 310 30.70 -2.96 5.05
N ILE A 311 29.64 -2.43 5.66
CA ILE A 311 29.69 -1.71 6.93
C ILE A 311 28.71 -2.33 7.93
N PRO A 312 28.98 -2.22 9.25
CA PRO A 312 28.02 -2.63 10.27
C PRO A 312 26.72 -1.86 10.15
N LEU A 313 25.61 -2.59 10.02
CA LEU A 313 24.25 -2.05 9.97
C LEU A 313 23.39 -2.69 11.05
N ALA A 314 22.35 -1.97 11.48
CA ALA A 314 21.33 -2.45 12.40
C ALA A 314 19.95 -2.38 11.74
N VAL A 315 19.03 -3.23 12.20
CA VAL A 315 17.62 -3.23 11.75
C VAL A 315 16.72 -2.91 12.93
N HIS A 316 15.86 -1.91 12.77
CA HIS A 316 14.88 -1.52 13.78
C HIS A 316 13.47 -1.77 13.29
N LEU A 317 12.63 -2.38 14.13
CA LEU A 317 11.18 -2.43 13.92
C LEU A 317 10.60 -1.04 14.16
N THR A 318 9.71 -0.57 13.28
CA THR A 318 9.08 0.74 13.40
C THR A 318 7.63 0.65 13.89
N ALA A 319 7.08 1.75 14.41
CA ALA A 319 5.72 1.86 14.95
C ALA A 319 4.61 1.55 13.93
N ASN A 320 4.91 1.70 12.63
CA ASN A 320 4.02 1.32 11.52
C ASN A 320 4.29 -0.10 10.99
N GLY A 321 5.11 -0.91 11.67
CA GLY A 321 5.36 -2.30 11.32
C GLY A 321 6.34 -2.54 10.18
N ARG A 322 7.12 -1.53 9.79
CA ARG A 322 8.20 -1.65 8.80
C ARG A 322 9.54 -1.90 9.51
N PHE A 323 10.60 -2.06 8.72
CA PHE A 323 11.96 -2.23 9.19
C PHE A 323 12.86 -1.10 8.66
N ALA A 324 13.41 -0.31 9.56
CA ALA A 324 14.39 0.72 9.23
C ALA A 324 15.80 0.12 9.32
N VAL A 325 16.59 0.26 8.25
CA VAL A 325 18.00 -0.13 8.25
C VAL A 325 18.85 1.10 8.52
N THR A 326 19.71 1.01 9.53
CA THR A 326 20.56 2.11 9.97
C THR A 326 22.03 1.71 9.95
N VAL A 327 22.93 2.69 9.88
CA VAL A 327 24.34 2.46 10.21
C VAL A 327 24.41 2.08 11.69
N ASN A 328 25.10 0.98 12.02
CA ASN A 328 25.34 0.58 13.41
C ASN A 328 26.47 1.43 14.01
N ALA A 329 26.17 2.71 14.16
CA ALA A 329 26.96 3.69 14.88
C ALA A 329 25.97 4.61 15.58
N THR A 330 26.08 4.73 16.89
CA THR A 330 25.16 5.55 17.70
C THR A 330 25.91 6.77 18.24
N GLY A 331 25.24 7.92 18.30
CA GLY A 331 25.89 9.15 18.74
C GLY A 331 24.94 10.33 18.78
N SER A 332 25.47 11.48 19.21
CA SER A 332 24.77 12.76 19.10
C SER A 332 24.56 13.15 17.64
N ARG A 333 23.61 14.06 17.41
CA ARG A 333 23.25 14.50 16.05
C ARG A 333 24.45 15.02 15.26
N ASP A 334 25.33 15.76 15.92
CA ASP A 334 26.50 16.37 15.26
C ASP A 334 27.49 15.29 14.80
N ILE A 335 27.71 14.26 15.63
CA ILE A 335 28.52 13.10 15.28
C ILE A 335 27.90 12.36 14.09
N GLN A 336 26.58 12.10 14.11
CA GLN A 336 25.89 11.42 13.01
C GLN A 336 25.92 12.22 11.72
N SER A 337 25.84 13.55 11.80
CA SER A 337 25.88 14.42 10.63
C SER A 337 27.26 14.40 9.96
N SER A 338 28.34 14.47 10.75
CA SER A 338 29.71 14.31 10.24
C SER A 338 29.96 12.92 9.67
N LEU A 339 29.47 11.88 10.33
CA LEU A 339 29.60 10.49 9.85
C LEU A 339 28.83 10.27 8.54
N LEU A 340 27.59 10.76 8.42
CA LEU A 340 26.81 10.72 7.19
C LEU A 340 27.57 11.37 6.02
N GLN A 341 28.20 12.52 6.26
CA GLN A 341 28.98 13.22 5.23
C GLN A 341 30.17 12.39 4.75
N ILE A 342 30.93 11.79 5.67
CA ILE A 342 32.08 10.93 5.35
C ILE A 342 31.63 9.71 4.53
N LEU A 343 30.64 8.97 5.02
CA LEU A 343 30.16 7.74 4.39
C LEU A 343 29.54 8.00 3.01
N SER A 344 28.82 9.12 2.85
CA SER A 344 28.22 9.49 1.57
C SER A 344 29.28 9.92 0.55
N THR A 345 30.31 10.66 0.98
CA THR A 345 31.41 11.11 0.09
C THR A 345 32.19 9.93 -0.47
N ASN A 346 32.36 8.88 0.32
CA ASN A 346 33.05 7.65 -0.08
C ASN A 346 32.16 6.64 -0.82
N ASN A 347 30.90 6.99 -1.11
CA ASN A 347 29.88 6.10 -1.69
C ASN A 347 29.66 4.80 -0.88
N THR A 348 29.94 4.83 0.43
CA THR A 348 29.77 3.68 1.33
C THR A 348 28.29 3.46 1.67
N ILE A 349 27.50 4.54 1.66
CA ILE A 349 26.05 4.50 1.85
C ILE A 349 25.34 5.33 0.75
N PRO A 350 24.06 5.04 0.46
CA PRO A 350 23.26 5.81 -0.48
C PRO A 350 23.16 7.30 -0.10
N LYS A 351 23.13 8.18 -1.11
CA LYS A 351 22.91 9.63 -0.91
C LYS A 351 21.54 9.97 -0.32
N SER A 352 20.59 9.04 -0.35
CA SER A 352 19.27 9.16 0.28
C SER A 352 19.31 8.93 1.78
N ALA A 353 20.44 8.50 2.35
CA ALA A 353 20.57 8.31 3.78
C ALA A 353 20.43 9.65 4.52
N PHE A 354 19.80 9.62 5.70
CA PHE A 354 19.51 10.82 6.46
C PHE A 354 19.63 10.59 7.97
N VAL A 355 19.92 11.66 8.71
CA VAL A 355 19.95 11.63 10.17
C VAL A 355 18.53 11.72 10.72
N THR A 356 18.19 10.84 11.64
CA THR A 356 16.89 10.82 12.33
C THR A 356 17.09 10.55 13.82
N TYR A 357 16.14 10.99 14.64
CA TYR A 357 16.06 10.55 16.05
C TYR A 357 15.50 9.14 16.20
N GLY A 358 14.94 8.56 15.14
CA GLY A 358 14.36 7.22 15.21
C GLY A 358 13.16 7.15 16.15
N ASN A 359 12.39 8.23 16.29
CA ASN A 359 11.22 8.28 17.20
C ASN A 359 10.18 7.19 16.93
N THR A 360 10.13 6.68 15.70
CA THR A 360 9.25 5.57 15.32
C THR A 360 9.87 4.20 15.60
N TYR A 361 11.12 4.10 16.05
CA TYR A 361 11.82 2.83 16.26
C TYR A 361 11.37 2.23 17.57
N VAL A 362 10.77 1.06 17.49
CA VAL A 362 10.23 0.30 18.61
C VAL A 362 11.35 -0.41 19.34
N ARG A 363 12.19 -1.14 18.59
CA ARG A 363 13.35 -1.87 19.08
C ARG A 363 14.29 -2.23 17.94
N GLU A 364 15.53 -2.55 18.26
CA GLU A 364 16.43 -3.24 17.34
C GLU A 364 16.07 -4.73 17.26
N VAL A 365 15.94 -5.27 16.05
CA VAL A 365 15.51 -6.65 15.78
C VAL A 365 16.55 -7.47 15.01
N CYS A 366 17.62 -6.83 14.54
CA CYS A 366 18.76 -7.56 14.04
C CYS A 366 20.08 -6.78 14.05
N CYS A 367 21.11 -7.59 14.25
CA CYS A 367 22.41 -7.54 13.59
C CYS A 367 23.43 -6.57 14.17
N GLY A 368 23.08 -5.71 15.14
CA GLY A 368 24.03 -4.80 15.77
C GLY A 368 25.26 -5.51 16.36
N ASP A 369 25.08 -6.71 16.93
CA ASP A 369 26.18 -7.47 17.56
C ASP A 369 26.68 -8.66 16.73
N LEU A 370 25.98 -9.07 15.66
CA LEU A 370 26.32 -10.26 14.86
C LEU A 370 27.55 -10.08 13.95
N LEU A 371 28.15 -8.89 13.91
CA LEU A 371 29.36 -8.59 13.13
C LEU A 371 30.56 -8.19 13.99
N SER A 372 30.44 -8.19 15.33
CA SER A 372 31.61 -8.02 16.21
C SER A 372 32.44 -9.31 16.40
N SER A 373 32.02 -10.42 15.78
CA SER A 373 32.71 -11.71 15.85
C SER A 373 33.27 -12.21 14.51
N LYS A 374 33.55 -11.33 13.55
CA LYS A 374 34.32 -11.65 12.34
C LYS A 374 35.62 -10.86 12.26
#